data_AF-A0ABD4EAQ4-F1
#
_entry.id   AF-A0ABD4EAQ4-F1
#
_cell.length_a   1.000
_cell.length_b   1.000
_cell.length_c   1.000
_cell.angle_alpha   90.00
_cell.angle_beta   90.00
_cell.angle_gamma   90.00
#
_symmetry.space_group_name_H-M   'P 1'
#
loop_
_entity.id
_entity.type
_entity.pdbx_description
1 polymer ?
#
loop_
_entity_poly.entity_id
_entity_poly.type
_entity_poly.pdbx_seq_one_letter_code
_entity_poly.pdbx_strand_id
1 'polypeptide(L)'
;MRKTNLSLEGLRGAAAVFVVLFHMHFSLPGLEVTRNGYLAVDLFFVLSGFVIANAYSARIDNPNQLTSFIVRRFGRLWPTHMTASVLCYLVPSAIYAALTSMHADIPQPTGLAPA
;
A
#
# COMPACT_ATOMS: atom_id res chain seq x y z
N MET A 1 5.32 -21.08 -26.03
CA MET A 1 5.88 -19.72 -25.86
C MET A 1 4.93 -18.89 -25.01
N ARG A 2 5.32 -18.45 -23.80
CA ARG A 2 4.50 -17.52 -23.01
C ARG A 2 4.60 -16.16 -23.69
N LYS A 3 3.52 -15.63 -24.26
CA LYS A 3 3.47 -14.23 -24.70
C LYS A 3 3.36 -13.37 -23.44
N THR A 4 4.49 -12.94 -22.89
CA THR A 4 4.52 -11.92 -21.85
C THR A 4 4.11 -10.61 -22.50
N ASN A 5 2.99 -10.04 -22.07
CA ASN A 5 2.51 -8.76 -22.56
C ASN A 5 3.31 -7.64 -21.89
N LEU A 6 4.58 -7.50 -22.27
CA LEU A 6 5.54 -6.58 -21.68
C LEU A 6 5.01 -5.14 -21.62
N SER A 7 4.29 -4.71 -22.66
CA SER A 7 3.66 -3.39 -22.71
C SER A 7 2.61 -3.18 -21.61
N LEU A 8 1.80 -4.20 -21.30
CA LEU A 8 0.78 -4.12 -20.25
C LEU A 8 1.40 -4.21 -18.86
N GLU A 9 2.45 -5.01 -18.70
CA GLU A 9 3.20 -5.08 -17.45
C GLU A 9 3.94 -3.76 -17.16
N GLY A 10 4.50 -3.13 -18.19
CA GLY A 10 5.10 -1.80 -18.11
C GLY A 10 4.09 -0.71 -17.77
N LEU A 11 2.92 -0.73 -18.41
CA LEU A 11 1.83 0.22 -18.12
C LEU A 11 1.30 0.05 -16.68
N ARG A 12 1.18 -1.20 -16.20
CA ARG A 12 0.82 -1.48 -14.80
C ARG A 12 1.89 -0.92 -13.85
N GLY A 13 3.17 -1.06 -14.17
CA GLY A 13 4.27 -0.48 -13.39
C GLY A 13 4.19 1.05 -13.32
N ALA A 14 3.95 1.70 -14.46
CA ALA A 14 3.77 3.16 -14.52
C ALA A 14 2.56 3.61 -13.68
N ALA A 15 1.43 2.91 -13.79
CA ALA A 15 0.24 3.20 -12.99
C ALA A 15 0.53 3.05 -11.48
N ALA A 16 1.24 2.00 -11.06
CA ALA A 16 1.62 1.79 -9.65
C ALA A 16 2.49 2.95 -9.10
N VAL A 17 3.45 3.44 -9.87
CA VAL A 17 4.28 4.59 -9.49
C VAL A 17 3.40 5.83 -9.30
N PHE A 18 2.47 6.08 -10.21
CA PHE A 18 1.55 7.20 -10.10
C PHE A 18 0.64 7.11 -8.87
N VAL A 19 0.19 5.89 -8.50
CA VAL A 19 -0.57 5.65 -7.27
C VAL A 19 0.25 5.99 -6.03
N VAL A 20 1.54 5.62 -5.99
CA VAL A 20 2.43 5.97 -4.88
C VAL A 20 2.59 7.49 -4.77
N LEU A 21 2.86 8.18 -5.89
CA LEU A 21 2.99 9.64 -5.93
C LEU A 21 1.70 10.36 -5.49
N PHE A 22 0.53 9.83 -5.88
CA PHE A 22 -0.76 10.34 -5.41
C PHE A 22 -0.91 10.26 -3.89
N HIS A 23 -0.51 9.16 -3.26
CA HIS A 23 -0.60 9.03 -1.80
C HIS A 23 0.48 9.84 -1.07
N MET A 24 1.65 10.06 -1.68
CA MET A 24 2.69 10.93 -1.11
C MET A 24 2.28 12.40 -1.04
N HIS A 25 1.36 12.85 -1.89
CA HIS A 25 0.81 14.22 -1.82
C HIS A 25 0.21 14.55 -0.45
N PHE A 26 -0.40 13.57 0.23
CA PHE A 26 -0.95 13.77 1.57
C PHE A 26 0.12 14.10 2.62
N SER A 27 1.37 13.69 2.40
CA SER A 27 2.49 13.90 3.33
C SER A 27 3.43 15.05 2.91
N LEU A 28 3.33 15.56 1.68
CA LEU A 28 4.20 16.61 1.13
C LEU A 28 3.35 17.68 0.42
N PRO A 29 2.98 18.78 1.10
CA PRO A 29 2.22 19.86 0.48
C PRO A 29 3.04 20.52 -0.65
N GLY A 30 2.46 20.63 -1.85
CA GLY A 30 3.10 21.25 -3.03
C GLY A 30 3.06 20.43 -4.32
N LEU A 31 2.60 19.18 -4.28
CA LEU A 31 2.44 18.31 -5.46
C LEU A 31 0.99 18.33 -6.00
N GLU A 32 0.53 19.45 -6.57
CA GLU A 32 -0.82 19.53 -7.18
C GLU A 32 -1.02 18.63 -8.42
N VAL A 33 0.02 17.90 -8.83
CA VAL A 33 0.04 16.99 -10.00
C VAL A 33 -0.97 15.82 -9.87
N THR A 34 -1.61 15.66 -8.72
CA THR A 34 -2.30 14.42 -8.35
C THR A 34 -3.80 14.59 -8.10
N ARG A 35 -4.43 15.72 -8.44
CA ARG A 35 -5.88 15.96 -8.19
C ARG A 35 -6.80 14.82 -8.69
N ASN A 36 -6.42 14.15 -9.78
CA ASN A 36 -7.17 13.03 -10.38
C ASN A 36 -6.45 11.67 -10.24
N GLY A 37 -5.57 11.49 -9.25
CA GLY A 37 -4.77 10.26 -9.13
C GLY A 37 -5.56 8.98 -8.82
N TYR A 38 -6.84 9.09 -8.46
CA TYR A 38 -7.76 7.95 -8.39
C TYR A 38 -7.87 7.19 -9.73
N LEU A 39 -7.74 7.89 -10.87
CA LEU A 39 -7.78 7.26 -12.20
C LEU A 39 -6.63 6.27 -12.41
N ALA A 40 -5.46 6.53 -11.80
CA ALA A 40 -4.33 5.61 -11.88
C ALA A 40 -4.56 4.33 -11.06
N VAL A 41 -5.32 4.44 -9.97
CA VAL A 41 -5.76 3.29 -9.17
C VAL A 41 -6.69 2.41 -10.00
N ASP A 42 -7.69 3.01 -10.64
CA ASP A 42 -8.63 2.29 -11.52
C ASP A 42 -7.90 1.60 -12.67
N LEU A 43 -6.99 2.32 -13.35
CA LEU A 43 -6.16 1.78 -14.42
C LEU A 43 -5.31 0.60 -13.94
N PHE A 44 -4.65 0.72 -12.78
CA PHE A 44 -3.83 -0.34 -12.21
C PHE A 44 -4.64 -1.61 -11.92
N PHE A 45 -5.84 -1.47 -11.35
CA PHE A 45 -6.70 -2.60 -11.03
C PHE A 45 -7.27 -3.27 -12.28
N VAL A 46 -7.75 -2.50 -13.26
CA VAL A 46 -8.27 -3.04 -14.53
C VAL A 46 -7.19 -3.81 -15.29
N LEU A 47 -5.98 -3.25 -15.42
CA LEU A 47 -4.86 -3.95 -16.07
C LEU A 47 -4.44 -5.21 -15.32
N SER A 48 -4.42 -5.16 -13.99
CA SER A 48 -4.10 -6.32 -13.16
C SER A 48 -5.13 -7.43 -13.33
N GLY A 49 -6.42 -7.09 -13.35
CA GLY A 49 -7.51 -8.02 -13.60
C GLY A 49 -7.40 -8.66 -14.99
N PHE A 50 -7.20 -7.84 -16.03
CA PHE A 50 -7.06 -8.31 -17.41
C PHE A 50 -5.87 -9.27 -17.58
N VAL A 51 -4.68 -8.92 -17.07
CA VAL A 51 -3.48 -9.76 -17.18
C VAL A 51 -3.68 -11.10 -16.48
N ILE A 52 -4.35 -11.09 -15.32
CA ILE A 52 -4.63 -12.31 -14.55
C ILE A 52 -5.66 -13.18 -15.27
N ALA A 53 -6.76 -12.58 -15.74
CA ALA A 53 -7.78 -13.29 -16.49
C ALA A 53 -7.18 -13.90 -17.77
N ASN A 54 -6.38 -13.17 -18.52
CA ASN A 54 -5.71 -13.69 -19.72
C ASN A 54 -4.68 -14.80 -19.41
N ALA A 55 -4.00 -14.75 -18.26
CA ALA A 55 -3.02 -15.78 -17.88
C ALA A 55 -3.65 -17.07 -17.35
N TYR A 56 -4.85 -16.98 -16.78
CA TYR A 56 -5.53 -18.09 -16.12
C TYR A 56 -6.83 -18.54 -16.81
N SER A 57 -7.28 -17.86 -17.87
CA SER A 57 -8.53 -18.18 -18.58
C SER A 57 -8.58 -19.63 -19.07
N ALA A 58 -7.46 -20.15 -19.56
CA ALA A 58 -7.35 -21.53 -20.05
C ALA A 58 -6.90 -22.54 -18.96
N ARG A 59 -6.85 -22.13 -17.69
CA ARG A 59 -6.33 -22.95 -16.56
C ARG A 59 -7.34 -23.13 -15.43
N ILE A 60 -8.48 -22.46 -15.50
CA ILE A 60 -9.53 -22.49 -14.48
C ILE A 60 -10.80 -22.96 -15.16
N ASP A 61 -10.98 -24.28 -15.21
CA ASP A 61 -12.20 -24.91 -15.75
C ASP A 61 -13.06 -25.51 -14.62
N ASN A 62 -12.48 -25.68 -13.43
CA ASN A 62 -13.13 -26.32 -12.29
C ASN A 62 -13.01 -25.49 -11.00
N PRO A 63 -13.99 -25.57 -10.08
CA PRO A 63 -13.98 -24.82 -8.82
C PRO A 63 -12.75 -25.13 -7.95
N ASN A 64 -12.23 -26.36 -7.98
CA ASN A 64 -10.99 -26.71 -7.25
C ASN A 64 -9.75 -25.95 -7.76
N GLN A 65 -9.68 -25.68 -9.07
CA GLN A 65 -8.58 -24.91 -9.66
C GLN A 65 -8.70 -23.42 -9.32
N LEU A 66 -9.93 -22.90 -9.21
CA LEU A 66 -10.19 -21.55 -8.73
C LEU A 66 -9.75 -21.39 -7.27
N THR A 67 -10.12 -22.33 -6.39
CA THR A 67 -9.70 -22.32 -4.99
C THR A 67 -8.18 -22.38 -4.86
N SER A 68 -7.51 -23.25 -5.63
CA SER A 68 -6.04 -23.33 -5.67
C SER A 68 -5.41 -22.00 -6.10
N PHE A 69 -5.99 -21.33 -7.10
CA PHE A 69 -5.55 -20.00 -7.54
C PHE A 69 -5.70 -18.95 -6.42
N ILE A 70 -6.85 -18.90 -5.75
CA ILE A 70 -7.12 -17.96 -4.66
C ILE A 70 -6.16 -18.19 -3.50
N VAL A 71 -6.01 -19.43 -3.03
CA VAL A 71 -5.12 -19.78 -1.91
C VAL A 71 -3.67 -19.40 -2.22
N ARG A 72 -3.19 -19.69 -3.43
CA ARG A 72 -1.81 -19.36 -3.83
C ARG A 72 -1.59 -17.85 -3.95
N ARG A 73 -2.61 -17.11 -4.37
CA ARG A 73 -2.57 -15.64 -4.43
C ARG A 73 -2.61 -15.03 -3.04
N PHE A 74 -3.48 -15.53 -2.17
CA PHE A 74 -3.61 -15.08 -0.80
C PHE A 74 -2.34 -15.37 0.00
N GLY A 75 -1.78 -16.58 -0.10
CA GLY A 75 -0.52 -16.96 0.55
C GLY A 75 0.69 -16.13 0.10
N ARG A 76 0.63 -15.50 -1.09
CA ARG A 76 1.68 -14.58 -1.55
C ARG A 76 1.47 -13.14 -1.07
N LEU A 77 0.22 -12.68 -0.96
CA LEU A 77 -0.11 -11.29 -0.59
C LEU A 77 -0.17 -11.08 0.92
N TRP A 78 -0.71 -12.05 1.65
CA TRP A 78 -0.97 -11.95 3.09
C TRP A 78 0.30 -11.75 3.94
N PRO A 79 1.42 -12.46 3.70
CA PRO A 79 2.63 -12.25 4.48
C PRO A 79 3.14 -10.81 4.37
N THR A 80 3.22 -10.28 3.14
CA THR A 80 3.66 -8.90 2.90
C THR A 80 2.69 -7.89 3.51
N HIS A 81 1.39 -8.13 3.42
CA HIS A 81 0.38 -7.27 4.04
C HIS A 81 0.52 -7.26 5.57
N MET A 82 0.65 -8.43 6.21
CA MET A 82 0.83 -8.52 7.67
C MET A 82 2.10 -7.81 8.12
N THR A 83 3.24 -8.01 7.45
CA THR A 83 4.48 -7.31 7.76
C THR A 83 4.32 -5.80 7.63
N ALA A 84 3.71 -5.33 6.54
CA ALA A 84 3.47 -3.90 6.34
C ALA A 84 2.53 -3.31 7.41
N SER A 85 1.44 -4.00 7.75
CA SER A 85 0.50 -3.55 8.79
C SER A 85 1.16 -3.49 10.17
N VAL A 86 1.95 -4.50 10.53
CA VAL A 86 2.68 -4.54 11.80
C VAL A 86 3.69 -3.39 11.88
N LEU A 87 4.49 -3.19 10.84
CA LEU A 87 5.45 -2.07 10.80
C LEU A 87 4.75 -0.72 10.87
N CYS A 88 3.68 -0.53 10.11
CA CYS A 88 2.92 0.72 10.06
C CYS A 88 2.23 1.04 11.40
N TYR A 89 1.89 0.03 12.21
CA TYR A 89 1.30 0.24 13.53
C TYR A 89 2.36 0.39 14.64
N LEU A 90 3.36 -0.51 14.68
CA LEU A 90 4.35 -0.55 15.76
C LEU A 90 5.35 0.61 15.70
N VAL A 91 5.79 1.01 14.51
CA VAL A 91 6.80 2.07 14.39
C VAL A 91 6.28 3.42 14.89
N PRO A 92 5.10 3.93 14.44
CA PRO A 92 4.58 5.21 14.93
C PRO A 92 4.20 5.17 16.41
N SER A 93 3.65 4.05 16.91
CA SER A 93 3.30 3.91 18.33
C SER A 93 4.52 3.90 19.25
N ALA A 94 5.61 3.23 18.86
CA ALA A 94 6.87 3.27 19.59
C ALA A 94 7.48 4.68 19.60
N ILE A 95 7.45 5.39 18.46
CA ILE A 95 7.92 6.78 18.37
C ILE A 95 7.09 7.67 19.32
N TYR A 96 5.77 7.56 19.27
CA TYR A 96 4.87 8.35 20.13
C TYR A 96 5.12 8.10 21.63
N ALA A 97 5.30 6.84 22.03
CA ALA A 97 5.63 6.47 23.40
C ALA A 97 6.97 7.06 23.85
N ALA A 98 8.02 6.97 23.02
CA ALA A 98 9.34 7.53 23.31
C ALA A 98 9.31 9.06 23.44
N LEU A 99 8.57 9.75 22.57
CA LEU A 99 8.40 11.20 22.64
C LEU A 99 7.67 11.63 23.93
N THR A 100 6.65 10.87 24.35
CA THR A 100 5.89 11.17 25.56
C THR A 100 6.72 10.92 26.83
N SER A 101 7.53 9.85 26.87
CA SER A 101 8.43 9.60 27.99
C SER A 101 9.51 10.68 28.11
N MET A 102 10.02 11.22 27.00
CA MET A 102 10.95 12.34 27.01
C MET A 102 10.30 13.66 27.46
N HIS A 103 9.01 13.87 27.13
CA HIS A 103 8.26 15.04 27.60
C HIS A 103 7.93 14.98 29.11
N ALA A 104 7.73 13.78 29.66
CA ALA A 104 7.44 13.56 31.08
C ALA A 104 8.63 13.91 32.01
N ASP A 105 9.86 13.91 31.49
CA ASP A 105 11.07 14.28 32.22
C ASP A 105 11.34 15.80 32.23
N ILE A 106 10.53 16.63 31.58
CA ILE A 106 10.66 18.10 31.66
C ILE A 106 10.05 18.57 32.98
N PRO A 107 10.85 19.12 33.92
CA PRO A 107 10.32 19.65 35.18
C PRO A 107 9.31 20.76 34.87
N GLN A 108 8.10 20.67 35.42
CA GLN A 108 7.15 21.77 35.34
C GLN A 108 7.81 23.02 35.95
N PRO A 109 7.74 24.19 35.29
CA PRO A 109 8.29 25.42 35.85
C PRO A 109 7.57 25.69 37.18
N THR A 110 8.27 25.44 38.29
CA THR A 110 7.87 25.81 39.64
C THR A 110 7.92 27.34 39.73
N GLY A 111 6.86 28.01 39.29
CA GLY A 111 6.90 29.46 39.20
C GLY A 111 5.65 30.14 38.64
N LEU A 112 4.50 29.90 39.27
CA LEU A 112 3.45 30.92 39.39
C LEU A 112 2.74 30.68 40.73
N ALA A 113 3.31 31.26 41.78
CA ALA A 113 2.57 31.48 43.02
C ALA A 113 1.40 32.43 42.68
N PRO A 114 0.15 32.08 43.02
CA PRO A 114 -0.95 33.02 42.90
C PRO A 114 -0.69 34.20 43.85
N ALA A 115 -0.67 35.41 43.29
CA ALA A 115 -0.65 36.67 44.03
C ALA A 115 -1.99 36.93 44.71
#